data_AF-A0A707EC85-F1
#
_entry.id   AF-A0A707EC85-F1
#
_cell.length_a   1.000
_cell.length_b   1.000
_cell.length_c   1.000
_cell.angle_alpha   90.00
_cell.angle_beta   90.00
_cell.angle_gamma   90.00
#
_symmetry.space_group_name_H-M   'P 1'
#
loop_
_entity.id
_entity.type
_entity.pdbx_description
1 polymer ?
#
loop_
_entity_poly.entity_id
_entity_poly.type
_entity_poly.pdbx_seq_one_letter_code
_entity_poly.pdbx_strand_id
1 'polypeptide(L)'
;KKAEAEAAKAAADAKKKAEAEAAKAAAEAKKKAEAEAAKAAAEAKKKADAEAAKAAAEAKKKADAAAAKAAAEAKKKADAAAAKAAADAKKKAAAEKAAAAEGVDDLLGDLSSGKNAPKTGGGAKGNGQPSKDSGTSGANGGATGADISAYAKQIQVAIQSRLYDASLYQGKQCVLHISLAPDGSLKSITSEGGDPALCQAALMAAKTAKIPKPPSQAVYEKIKDAKLDFKL
;
A
#
# COMPACT_ATOMS: atom_id res chain seq x y z
N LYS A 1 12.18 -66.21 65.57
CA LYS A 1 13.07 -65.01 65.68
C LYS A 1 14.12 -64.88 64.57
N LYS A 2 15.19 -65.71 64.45
CA LYS A 2 16.21 -65.51 63.38
C LYS A 2 15.69 -65.78 61.96
N ALA A 3 14.88 -66.83 61.78
CA ALA A 3 14.28 -67.20 60.49
C ALA A 3 13.23 -66.18 59.99
N GLU A 4 12.41 -65.61 60.89
CA GLU A 4 11.45 -64.54 60.53
C GLU A 4 12.15 -63.24 60.10
N ALA A 5 13.29 -62.91 60.72
CA ALA A 5 14.06 -61.73 60.36
C ALA A 5 14.72 -61.85 58.98
N GLU A 6 15.20 -63.05 58.61
CA GLU A 6 15.71 -63.31 57.26
C GLU A 6 14.60 -63.32 56.20
N ALA A 7 13.43 -63.91 56.51
CA ALA A 7 12.30 -63.90 55.59
C ALA A 7 11.77 -62.47 55.32
N ALA A 8 11.69 -61.63 56.36
CA ALA A 8 11.30 -60.22 56.22
C ALA A 8 12.34 -59.42 55.40
N LYS A 9 13.64 -59.71 55.56
CA LYS A 9 14.70 -59.05 54.80
C LYS A 9 14.70 -59.45 53.32
N ALA A 10 14.48 -60.73 53.02
CA ALA A 10 14.35 -61.21 51.64
C ALA A 10 13.12 -60.62 50.92
N ALA A 11 11.98 -60.50 51.62
CA ALA A 11 10.79 -59.87 51.06
C ALA A 11 10.98 -58.37 50.77
N ALA A 12 11.69 -57.65 51.65
CA ALA A 12 12.00 -56.24 51.45
C ALA A 12 12.97 -56.00 50.27
N ASP A 13 13.97 -56.88 50.11
CA ASP A 13 14.94 -56.79 49.02
C ASP A 13 14.30 -57.12 47.66
N ALA A 14 13.44 -58.14 47.62
CA ALA A 14 12.64 -58.48 46.44
C ALA A 14 11.70 -57.33 46.03
N LYS A 15 11.03 -56.69 47.01
CA LYS A 15 10.16 -55.54 46.75
C LYS A 15 10.94 -54.33 46.22
N LYS A 16 12.10 -54.03 46.81
CA LYS A 16 12.98 -52.95 46.30
C LYS A 16 13.51 -53.22 44.89
N LYS A 17 13.85 -54.47 44.56
CA LYS A 17 14.32 -54.84 43.22
C LYS A 17 13.21 -54.71 42.17
N ALA A 18 11.98 -55.08 42.53
CA ALA A 18 10.82 -54.94 41.66
C ALA A 18 10.45 -53.45 41.42
N GLU A 19 10.48 -52.60 42.44
CA GLU A 19 10.23 -51.16 42.28
C GLU A 19 11.33 -50.47 41.44
N ALA A 20 12.59 -50.88 41.57
CA ALA A 20 13.70 -50.32 40.79
C ALA A 20 13.62 -50.70 39.29
N GLU A 21 13.23 -51.94 38.97
CA GLU A 21 13.01 -52.38 37.59
C GLU A 21 11.81 -51.67 36.96
N ALA A 22 10.71 -51.52 37.69
CA ALA A 22 9.53 -50.79 37.22
C ALA A 22 9.85 -49.30 36.95
N ALA A 23 10.62 -48.67 37.83
CA ALA A 23 11.06 -47.28 37.63
C ALA A 23 12.00 -47.12 36.42
N LYS A 24 12.90 -48.07 36.18
CA LYS A 24 13.76 -48.07 34.98
C LYS A 24 12.95 -48.24 33.69
N ALA A 25 12.01 -49.18 33.66
CA ALA A 25 11.16 -49.41 32.48
C ALA A 25 10.30 -48.19 32.15
N ALA A 26 9.73 -47.52 33.17
CA ALA A 26 8.95 -46.30 32.98
C ALA A 26 9.81 -45.12 32.46
N ALA A 27 11.04 -44.98 32.97
CA ALA A 27 11.95 -43.94 32.51
C ALA A 27 12.40 -44.15 31.06
N GLU A 28 12.70 -45.40 30.68
CA GLU A 28 13.14 -45.73 29.31
C GLU A 28 12.00 -45.54 28.29
N ALA A 29 10.78 -45.93 28.63
CA ALA A 29 9.60 -45.71 27.81
C ALA A 29 9.32 -44.21 27.60
N LYS A 30 9.42 -43.39 28.66
CA LYS A 30 9.23 -41.94 28.57
C LYS A 30 10.29 -41.27 27.70
N LYS A 31 11.56 -41.69 27.84
CA LYS A 31 12.67 -41.17 27.04
C LYS A 31 12.55 -41.52 25.56
N LYS A 32 12.04 -42.71 25.24
CA LYS A 32 11.79 -43.15 23.86
C LYS A 32 10.64 -42.38 23.21
N ALA A 33 9.57 -42.09 23.97
CA ALA A 33 8.44 -41.29 23.50
C ALA A 33 8.82 -39.82 23.23
N GLU A 34 9.60 -39.19 24.11
CA GLU A 34 10.08 -37.82 23.91
C GLU A 34 11.04 -37.71 22.70
N ALA A 35 11.88 -38.73 22.46
CA ALA A 35 12.78 -38.76 21.31
C ALA A 35 12.06 -38.91 19.96
N GLU A 36 10.99 -39.71 19.89
CA GLU A 36 10.16 -39.81 18.69
C GLU A 36 9.36 -38.53 18.43
N ALA A 37 8.77 -37.92 19.47
CA ALA A 37 8.04 -36.67 19.34
C ALA A 37 8.95 -35.53 18.85
N ALA A 38 10.19 -35.45 19.36
CA ALA A 38 11.18 -34.47 18.92
C ALA A 38 11.61 -34.68 17.45
N LYS A 39 11.78 -35.93 17.01
CA LYS A 39 12.08 -36.24 15.60
C LYS A 39 10.92 -35.87 14.67
N ALA A 40 9.69 -36.23 15.03
CA ALA A 40 8.51 -35.91 14.23
C ALA A 40 8.29 -34.38 14.10
N ALA A 41 8.50 -33.62 15.18
CA ALA A 41 8.40 -32.16 15.15
C ALA A 41 9.50 -31.52 14.29
N ALA A 42 10.73 -32.05 14.33
CA ALA A 42 11.83 -31.55 13.52
C ALA A 42 11.62 -31.83 12.02
N GLU A 43 11.11 -33.02 11.67
CA GLU A 43 10.85 -33.37 10.26
C GLU A 43 9.69 -32.56 9.68
N ALA A 44 8.61 -32.35 10.45
CA ALA A 44 7.49 -31.49 10.06
C ALA A 44 7.92 -30.03 9.84
N LYS A 45 8.76 -29.48 10.73
CA LYS A 45 9.30 -28.12 10.58
C LYS A 45 10.19 -28.00 9.33
N LYS A 46 11.03 -29.00 9.06
CA LYS A 46 11.91 -29.00 7.88
C LYS A 46 11.13 -29.10 6.56
N LYS A 47 10.03 -29.85 6.53
CA LYS A 47 9.16 -29.99 5.36
C LYS A 47 8.37 -28.69 5.10
N ALA A 48 7.89 -28.02 6.14
CA ALA A 48 7.20 -26.73 6.03
C ALA A 48 8.12 -25.61 5.52
N ASP A 49 9.36 -25.55 6.01
CA ASP A 49 10.34 -24.53 5.59
C ASP A 49 10.76 -24.71 4.12
N ALA A 50 10.94 -25.96 3.68
CA ALA A 50 11.29 -26.28 2.30
C ALA A 50 10.15 -25.96 1.31
N GLU A 51 8.89 -26.13 1.70
CA GLU A 51 7.74 -25.76 0.85
C GLU A 51 7.58 -24.24 0.76
N ALA A 52 7.73 -23.53 1.89
CA ALA A 52 7.68 -22.07 1.93
C ALA A 52 8.80 -21.43 1.07
N ALA A 53 10.01 -22.00 1.09
CA ALA A 53 11.13 -21.54 0.27
C ALA A 53 10.87 -21.75 -1.24
N LYS A 54 10.27 -22.89 -1.64
CA LYS A 54 9.88 -23.13 -3.04
C LYS A 54 8.78 -22.18 -3.51
N ALA A 55 7.76 -21.95 -2.70
CA ALA A 55 6.67 -21.02 -3.03
C ALA A 55 7.16 -19.57 -3.19
N ALA A 56 8.08 -19.13 -2.31
CA ALA A 56 8.69 -17.81 -2.41
C ALA A 56 9.56 -17.65 -3.67
N ALA A 57 10.30 -18.69 -4.05
CA ALA A 57 11.13 -18.67 -5.26
C ALA A 57 10.30 -18.63 -6.56
N GLU A 58 9.21 -19.40 -6.65
CA GLU A 58 8.30 -19.35 -7.80
C GLU A 58 7.56 -18.00 -7.90
N ALA A 59 7.12 -17.44 -6.78
CA ALA A 59 6.46 -16.13 -6.75
C ALA A 59 7.41 -15.02 -7.23
N LYS A 60 8.68 -15.04 -6.78
CA LYS A 60 9.70 -14.08 -7.24
C LYS A 60 9.98 -14.21 -8.74
N LYS A 61 10.05 -15.44 -9.27
CA LYS A 61 10.29 -15.68 -10.71
C LYS A 61 9.13 -15.20 -11.59
N LYS A 62 7.88 -15.37 -11.14
CA LYS A 62 6.69 -14.83 -11.83
C LYS A 62 6.62 -13.30 -11.79
N ALA A 63 6.99 -12.70 -10.67
CA ALA A 63 7.00 -11.23 -10.53
C ALA A 63 8.04 -10.57 -11.45
N ASP A 64 9.26 -11.13 -11.52
CA ASP A 64 10.33 -10.61 -12.39
C ASP A 64 9.95 -10.71 -13.89
N ALA A 65 9.37 -11.84 -14.30
CA ALA A 65 8.92 -12.03 -15.69
C ALA A 65 7.77 -11.09 -16.08
N ALA A 66 6.85 -10.79 -15.16
CA ALA A 66 5.77 -9.83 -15.39
C ALA A 66 6.29 -8.38 -15.48
N ALA A 67 7.23 -8.01 -14.61
CA ALA A 67 7.86 -6.68 -14.62
C ALA A 67 8.65 -6.42 -15.91
N ALA A 68 9.40 -7.41 -16.40
CA ALA A 68 10.13 -7.33 -17.67
C ALA A 68 9.19 -7.13 -18.87
N LYS A 69 8.05 -7.83 -18.89
CA LYS A 69 7.04 -7.70 -19.96
C LYS A 69 6.36 -6.32 -19.95
N ALA A 70 6.04 -5.80 -18.76
CA ALA A 70 5.44 -4.48 -18.60
C ALA A 70 6.40 -3.34 -18.99
N ALA A 71 7.69 -3.46 -18.64
CA ALA A 71 8.72 -2.49 -19.04
C ALA A 71 8.92 -2.46 -20.57
N ALA A 72 8.88 -3.61 -21.24
CA ALA A 72 9.00 -3.69 -22.70
C ALA A 72 7.79 -3.07 -23.44
N GLU A 73 6.56 -3.29 -22.95
CA GLU A 73 5.35 -2.66 -23.50
C GLU A 73 5.31 -1.15 -23.28
N ALA A 74 5.74 -0.67 -22.11
CA ALA A 74 5.82 0.75 -21.80
C ALA A 74 6.82 1.48 -22.72
N LYS A 75 7.98 0.87 -23.00
CA LYS A 75 8.98 1.45 -23.90
C LYS A 75 8.46 1.55 -25.35
N LYS A 76 7.72 0.55 -25.85
CA LYS A 76 7.08 0.60 -27.18
C LYS A 76 5.99 1.69 -27.29
N LYS A 77 5.18 1.88 -26.25
CA LYS A 77 4.16 2.95 -26.24
C LYS A 77 4.77 4.36 -26.16
N ALA A 78 5.86 4.53 -25.42
CA ALA A 78 6.56 5.82 -25.33
C ALA A 78 7.20 6.24 -26.67
N ASP A 79 7.85 5.30 -27.37
CA ASP A 79 8.44 5.56 -28.70
C ASP A 79 7.38 5.92 -29.76
N ALA A 80 6.24 5.23 -29.77
CA ALA A 80 5.14 5.51 -30.69
C ALA A 80 4.48 6.89 -30.43
N ALA A 81 4.38 7.32 -29.17
CA ALA A 81 3.85 8.63 -28.81
C ALA A 81 4.81 9.76 -29.18
N ALA A 82 6.12 9.57 -29.00
CA ALA A 82 7.14 10.54 -29.38
C ALA A 82 7.19 10.75 -30.91
N ALA A 83 7.07 9.67 -31.70
CA ALA A 83 7.02 9.75 -33.16
C ALA A 83 5.78 10.52 -33.66
N LYS A 84 4.63 10.36 -33.01
CA LYS A 84 3.38 11.06 -33.38
C LYS A 84 3.43 12.55 -33.01
N ALA A 85 4.02 12.90 -31.87
CA ALA A 85 4.20 14.30 -31.45
C ALA A 85 5.17 15.08 -32.36
N ALA A 86 6.24 14.44 -32.84
CA ALA A 86 7.19 15.04 -33.79
C ALA A 86 6.54 15.32 -35.16
N ALA A 87 5.61 14.48 -35.61
CA ALA A 87 4.88 14.69 -36.85
C ALA A 87 3.86 15.84 -36.76
N ASP A 88 3.17 15.98 -35.63
CA ASP A 88 2.18 17.05 -35.39
C ASP A 88 2.84 18.44 -35.28
N ALA A 89 4.01 18.52 -34.64
CA ALA A 89 4.78 19.77 -34.52
C ALA A 89 5.23 20.32 -35.89
N LYS A 90 5.58 19.43 -36.84
CA LYS A 90 5.99 19.83 -38.20
C LYS A 90 4.82 20.37 -39.04
N LYS A 91 3.59 19.91 -38.77
CA LYS A 91 2.37 20.39 -39.44
C LYS A 91 1.91 21.76 -38.91
N LYS A 92 2.07 22.00 -37.61
CA LYS A 92 1.71 23.28 -36.97
C LYS A 92 2.65 24.43 -37.38
N ALA A 93 3.96 24.15 -37.51
CA ALA A 93 4.95 25.14 -37.96
C ALA A 93 4.75 25.58 -39.43
N ALA A 94 4.16 24.74 -40.28
CA ALA A 94 3.85 25.10 -41.66
C ALA A 94 2.60 26.00 -41.77
N ALA A 95 1.63 25.86 -40.86
CA ALA A 95 0.41 26.67 -40.83
C ALA A 95 0.65 28.09 -40.27
N GLU A 96 1.55 28.24 -39.28
CA GLU A 96 1.87 29.55 -38.69
C GLU A 96 2.64 30.46 -39.67
N LYS A 97 3.43 29.88 -40.58
CA LYS A 97 4.18 30.63 -41.60
C LYS A 97 3.29 31.19 -42.73
N ALA A 98 2.07 30.67 -42.89
CA ALA A 98 1.08 31.19 -43.84
C ALA A 98 0.24 32.34 -43.25
N ALA A 99 -0.03 32.34 -41.94
CA ALA A 99 -0.80 33.39 -41.27
C ALA A 99 -0.02 34.71 -41.09
N ALA A 100 1.31 34.67 -41.07
CA ALA A 100 2.16 35.86 -40.92
C ALA A 100 2.29 36.72 -42.20
N ALA A 101 1.79 36.26 -43.35
CA ALA A 101 1.83 37.01 -44.61
C ALA A 101 0.60 37.91 -44.83
N GLU A 102 -0.55 37.62 -44.20
CA GLU A 102 -1.81 38.36 -44.36
C GLU A 102 -1.95 39.54 -43.37
N GLY A 103 -1.17 39.57 -42.29
CA GLY A 103 -1.30 40.58 -41.23
C GLY A 103 -0.62 41.93 -41.50
N VAL A 104 0.06 42.10 -42.64
CA VAL A 104 0.80 43.34 -42.97
C VAL A 104 -0.07 44.35 -43.72
N ASP A 105 -1.17 43.93 -44.35
CA ASP A 105 -2.08 44.81 -45.11
C ASP A 105 -3.07 45.57 -44.20
N ASP A 106 -3.44 44.98 -43.06
CA ASP A 106 -4.41 45.56 -42.10
C ASP A 106 -3.81 46.69 -41.24
N LEU A 107 -2.47 46.69 -41.05
CA LEU A 107 -1.74 47.71 -40.30
C LEU A 107 -1.57 49.05 -41.06
N LEU A 108 -1.74 49.06 -42.38
CA LEU A 108 -1.68 50.29 -43.19
C LEU A 108 -3.07 50.91 -43.45
N GLY A 109 -4.14 50.13 -43.24
CA GLY A 109 -5.53 50.61 -43.32
C GLY A 109 -5.98 51.38 -42.08
N ASP A 110 -5.53 50.98 -40.89
CA ASP A 110 -5.99 51.55 -39.60
C ASP A 110 -5.36 52.91 -39.25
N LEU A 111 -4.25 53.29 -39.92
CA LEU A 111 -3.62 54.61 -39.76
C LEU A 111 -4.16 55.67 -40.74
N SER A 112 -4.94 55.29 -41.76
CA SER A 112 -5.45 56.22 -42.80
C SER A 112 -6.83 56.83 -42.48
N SER A 113 -7.49 56.42 -41.40
CA SER A 113 -8.77 56.99 -40.97
C SER A 113 -8.72 57.56 -39.54
N GLY A 114 -7.89 58.59 -39.38
CA GLY A 114 -7.86 59.40 -38.16
C GLY A 114 -9.21 60.03 -37.83
N LYS A 115 -9.85 59.59 -36.75
CA LYS A 115 -10.92 60.35 -36.09
C LYS A 115 -11.03 60.06 -34.56
N ASN A 116 -10.35 60.91 -33.79
CA ASN A 116 -10.91 61.67 -32.66
C ASN A 116 -11.06 61.03 -31.24
N ALA A 117 -10.00 61.17 -30.44
CA ALA A 117 -9.90 61.66 -29.04
C ALA A 117 -10.71 61.02 -27.85
N PRO A 118 -10.13 61.02 -26.62
CA PRO A 118 -10.61 60.26 -25.46
C PRO A 118 -11.54 61.06 -24.54
N LYS A 119 -12.45 60.39 -23.82
CA LYS A 119 -13.17 60.97 -22.67
C LYS A 119 -13.43 59.94 -21.56
N THR A 120 -12.93 60.31 -20.36
CA THR A 120 -13.56 60.23 -19.02
C THR A 120 -13.99 58.84 -18.53
N GLY A 121 -13.54 58.32 -17.38
CA GLY A 121 -13.43 58.95 -16.07
C GLY A 121 -14.46 58.31 -15.12
N GLY A 122 -14.05 57.97 -13.89
CA GLY A 122 -14.98 57.58 -12.81
C GLY A 122 -14.60 56.28 -12.11
N GLY A 123 -14.07 56.39 -10.89
CA GLY A 123 -13.48 55.28 -10.13
C GLY A 123 -14.45 54.48 -9.25
N ALA A 124 -13.90 53.45 -8.60
CA ALA A 124 -14.42 52.89 -7.35
C ALA A 124 -13.29 52.23 -6.55
N LYS A 125 -13.18 52.65 -5.30
CA LYS A 125 -12.29 52.20 -4.23
C LYS A 125 -12.87 50.95 -3.56
N GLY A 126 -12.02 49.99 -3.19
CA GLY A 126 -12.40 48.94 -2.23
C GLY A 126 -11.43 47.78 -2.11
N ASN A 127 -10.46 47.86 -1.20
CA ASN A 127 -9.74 46.71 -0.64
C ASN A 127 -10.57 46.10 0.50
N GLY A 128 -10.63 44.76 0.65
CA GLY A 128 -11.07 44.10 1.90
C GLY A 128 -11.79 42.74 1.76
N GLN A 129 -11.00 41.66 1.81
CA GLN A 129 -11.28 40.24 2.13
C GLN A 129 -12.35 39.96 3.23
N PRO A 130 -12.81 38.70 3.48
CA PRO A 130 -13.32 37.62 2.62
C PRO A 130 -14.79 37.27 2.96
N SER A 131 -15.68 37.08 1.97
CA SER A 131 -17.02 36.54 2.25
C SER A 131 -16.99 35.03 2.42
N LYS A 132 -17.29 34.63 3.65
CA LYS A 132 -17.76 33.31 4.08
C LYS A 132 -19.17 33.13 3.51
N ASP A 133 -19.29 32.51 2.33
CA ASP A 133 -20.58 32.09 1.81
C ASP A 133 -20.59 30.59 1.55
N SER A 134 -21.49 29.97 2.30
CA SER A 134 -21.84 28.58 2.27
C SER A 134 -22.85 28.38 1.14
N GLY A 135 -22.49 27.58 0.15
CA GLY A 135 -23.43 26.86 -0.68
C GLY A 135 -24.03 27.64 -1.84
N THR A 136 -23.49 27.42 -3.03
CA THR A 136 -24.34 27.28 -4.22
C THR A 136 -23.75 26.23 -5.16
N SER A 137 -24.61 25.26 -5.44
CA SER A 137 -24.47 24.20 -6.43
C SER A 137 -24.07 24.76 -7.78
N GLY A 138 -22.90 24.35 -8.27
CA GLY A 138 -22.43 24.59 -9.63
C GLY A 138 -22.02 23.27 -10.24
N ALA A 139 -22.89 22.72 -11.09
CA ALA A 139 -22.67 21.51 -11.84
C ALA A 139 -21.34 21.56 -12.63
N ASN A 140 -20.37 20.75 -12.20
CA ASN A 140 -19.38 20.02 -13.01
C ASN A 140 -18.52 19.21 -12.03
N GLY A 141 -18.98 17.98 -11.75
CA GLY A 141 -18.48 17.07 -10.73
C GLY A 141 -17.10 16.47 -11.04
N GLY A 142 -16.06 17.30 -11.02
CA GLY A 142 -14.69 16.84 -10.80
C GLY A 142 -14.39 16.93 -9.32
N ALA A 143 -14.08 15.80 -8.67
CA ALA A 143 -13.51 15.81 -7.32
C ALA A 143 -12.34 16.80 -7.30
N THR A 144 -12.39 17.80 -6.41
CA THR A 144 -11.26 18.70 -6.27
C THR A 144 -10.08 17.88 -5.71
N GLY A 145 -8.84 18.21 -6.07
CA GLY A 145 -7.67 17.52 -5.50
C GLY A 145 -7.65 17.58 -3.96
N ALA A 146 -8.32 18.58 -3.38
CA ALA A 146 -8.55 18.70 -1.95
C ALA A 146 -9.44 17.57 -1.40
N ASP A 147 -10.51 17.17 -2.08
CA ASP A 147 -11.39 16.08 -1.63
C ASP A 147 -10.65 14.73 -1.61
N ILE A 148 -9.82 14.48 -2.62
CA ILE A 148 -9.02 13.25 -2.73
C ILE A 148 -8.00 13.18 -1.60
N SER A 149 -7.26 14.27 -1.36
CA SER A 149 -6.25 14.31 -0.30
C SER A 149 -6.86 14.30 1.11
N ALA A 150 -8.02 14.94 1.31
CA ALA A 150 -8.76 14.88 2.55
C ALA A 150 -9.22 13.45 2.85
N TYR A 151 -9.77 12.75 1.86
CA TYR A 151 -10.17 11.35 2.00
C TYR A 151 -8.97 10.42 2.23
N ALA A 152 -7.84 10.64 1.55
CA ALA A 152 -6.60 9.91 1.81
C ALA A 152 -6.13 10.05 3.28
N LYS A 153 -6.21 11.27 3.84
CA LYS A 153 -5.93 11.52 5.26
C LYS A 153 -6.91 10.82 6.18
N GLN A 154 -8.20 10.76 5.83
CA GLN A 154 -9.19 10.01 6.61
C GLN A 154 -8.86 8.52 6.64
N ILE A 155 -8.43 7.94 5.51
CA ILE A 155 -7.96 6.55 5.46
C ILE A 155 -6.74 6.37 6.37
N GLN A 156 -5.77 7.29 6.30
CA GLN A 156 -4.58 7.25 7.16
C GLN A 156 -4.97 7.27 8.64
N VAL A 157 -5.83 8.19 9.07
CA VAL A 157 -6.28 8.28 10.46
C VAL A 157 -7.04 7.03 10.89
N ALA A 158 -7.89 6.47 10.03
CA ALA A 158 -8.62 5.24 10.31
C ALA A 158 -7.66 4.06 10.56
N ILE A 159 -6.59 3.96 9.78
CA ILE A 159 -5.56 2.92 9.92
C ILE A 159 -4.68 3.19 11.15
N GLN A 160 -4.29 4.44 11.38
CA GLN A 160 -3.53 4.86 12.57
C GLN A 160 -4.30 4.57 13.86
N SER A 161 -5.63 4.71 13.87
CA SER A 161 -6.46 4.38 15.03
C SER A 161 -6.49 2.89 15.39
N ARG A 162 -5.95 2.02 14.52
CA ARG A 162 -5.81 0.57 14.73
C ARG A 162 -4.38 0.14 14.96
N LEU A 163 -3.43 1.06 14.89
CA LEU A 163 -2.04 0.80 15.28
C LEU A 163 -1.96 0.86 16.81
N TYR A 164 -1.62 -0.27 17.44
CA TYR A 164 -1.56 -0.41 18.89
C TYR A 164 -0.52 0.50 19.54
N ASP A 165 0.59 0.81 18.84
CA ASP A 165 1.66 1.67 19.36
C ASP A 165 2.24 2.57 18.25
N ALA A 166 1.48 3.57 17.82
CA ALA A 166 1.94 4.53 16.81
C ALA A 166 3.27 5.24 17.21
N SER A 167 3.48 5.45 18.51
CA SER A 167 4.69 6.10 19.06
C SER A 167 5.98 5.32 18.79
N LEU A 168 5.91 3.98 18.70
CA LEU A 168 7.08 3.13 18.38
C LEU A 168 7.57 3.30 16.93
N TYR A 169 6.74 3.92 16.10
CA TYR A 169 7.02 4.11 14.69
C TYR A 169 7.26 5.58 14.31
N GLN A 170 7.46 6.47 15.29
CA GLN A 170 7.77 7.86 15.00
C GLN A 170 9.06 8.01 14.18
N GLY A 171 9.00 8.87 13.16
CA GLY A 171 10.09 9.07 12.21
C GLY A 171 10.21 7.97 11.15
N LYS A 172 9.39 6.92 11.23
CA LYS A 172 9.38 5.84 10.24
C LYS A 172 8.35 6.11 9.15
N GLN A 173 8.60 5.53 7.99
CA GLN A 173 7.71 5.63 6.83
C GLN A 173 7.41 4.26 6.25
N CYS A 174 6.19 4.06 5.77
CA CYS A 174 5.78 2.90 5.02
C CYS A 174 4.90 3.30 3.84
N VAL A 175 5.23 2.80 2.65
CA VAL A 175 4.43 2.98 1.44
C VAL A 175 3.61 1.71 1.22
N LEU A 176 2.28 1.88 1.24
CA LEU A 176 1.32 0.80 1.02
C LEU A 176 0.55 1.08 -0.26
N HIS A 177 0.45 0.08 -1.12
CA HIS A 177 -0.49 0.09 -2.24
C HIS A 177 -1.80 -0.57 -1.78
N ILE A 178 -2.91 0.16 -1.89
CA ILE A 178 -4.23 -0.34 -1.51
C ILE A 178 -5.18 -0.36 -2.70
N SER A 179 -6.05 -1.36 -2.71
CA SER A 179 -7.20 -1.40 -3.59
C SER A 179 -8.49 -1.36 -2.78
N LEU A 180 -9.42 -0.45 -3.10
CA LEU A 180 -10.69 -0.30 -2.38
C LEU A 180 -11.89 -0.71 -3.23
N ALA A 181 -12.97 -1.05 -2.54
CA ALA A 181 -14.30 -1.19 -3.09
C ALA A 181 -15.07 0.14 -3.03
N PRO A 182 -16.12 0.33 -3.85
CA PRO A 182 -16.90 1.58 -3.89
C PRO A 182 -17.61 1.93 -2.57
N ASP A 183 -17.77 0.96 -1.68
CA ASP A 183 -18.31 1.12 -0.33
C ASP A 183 -17.25 1.60 0.68
N GLY A 184 -15.98 1.69 0.28
CA GLY A 184 -14.84 2.02 1.14
C GLY A 184 -14.12 0.79 1.69
N SER A 185 -14.61 -0.43 1.48
CA SER A 185 -13.98 -1.64 2.00
C SER A 185 -12.64 -1.93 1.32
N LEU A 186 -11.64 -2.34 2.10
CA LEU A 186 -10.32 -2.71 1.59
C LEU A 186 -10.42 -4.05 0.84
N LYS A 187 -10.09 -4.08 -0.46
CA LYS A 187 -10.01 -5.31 -1.26
C LYS A 187 -8.64 -5.98 -1.13
N SER A 188 -7.58 -5.20 -1.33
CA SER A 188 -6.21 -5.71 -1.27
C SER A 188 -5.27 -4.65 -0.72
N ILE A 189 -4.18 -5.12 -0.12
CA ILE A 189 -3.11 -4.26 0.39
C ILE A 189 -1.76 -4.96 0.26
N THR A 190 -0.78 -4.21 -0.21
CA THR A 190 0.59 -4.66 -0.42
C THR A 190 1.56 -3.59 0.05
N SER A 191 2.66 -3.99 0.68
CA SER A 191 3.76 -3.08 1.01
C SER A 191 4.70 -2.89 -0.18
N GLU A 192 4.92 -1.64 -0.59
CA GLU A 192 5.87 -1.31 -1.66
C GLU A 192 7.26 -0.91 -1.14
N GLY A 193 7.37 -0.45 0.11
CA GLY A 193 8.67 -0.14 0.72
C GLY A 193 8.56 0.70 2.00
N GLY A 194 9.67 0.84 2.71
CA GLY A 194 9.75 1.55 3.99
C GLY A 194 10.26 0.68 5.13
N ASP A 195 9.91 1.03 6.36
CA ASP A 195 10.27 0.23 7.54
C ASP A 195 9.40 -1.05 7.61
N PRO A 196 10.01 -2.24 7.70
CA PRO A 196 9.27 -3.50 7.65
C PRO A 196 8.33 -3.69 8.86
N ALA A 197 8.70 -3.18 10.05
CA ALA A 197 7.87 -3.31 11.23
C ALA A 197 6.63 -2.40 11.15
N LEU A 198 6.80 -1.15 10.70
CA LEU A 198 5.68 -0.25 10.44
C LEU A 198 4.79 -0.80 9.33
N CYS A 199 5.36 -1.27 8.22
CA CYS A 199 4.57 -1.82 7.12
C CYS A 199 3.77 -3.05 7.52
N GLN A 200 4.35 -3.97 8.29
CA GLN A 200 3.62 -5.16 8.75
C GLN A 200 2.50 -4.79 9.74
N ALA A 201 2.76 -3.85 10.65
CA ALA A 201 1.76 -3.35 11.58
C ALA A 201 0.63 -2.61 10.84
N ALA A 202 0.98 -1.76 9.88
CA ALA A 202 0.02 -1.02 9.07
C ALA A 202 -0.79 -1.95 8.14
N LEU A 203 -0.22 -3.06 7.65
CA LEU A 203 -0.96 -4.09 6.91
C LEU A 203 -2.06 -4.74 7.76
N MET A 204 -1.76 -5.06 9.02
CA MET A 204 -2.75 -5.64 9.95
C MET A 204 -3.79 -4.61 10.38
N ALA A 205 -3.34 -3.38 10.67
CA ALA A 205 -4.21 -2.26 11.02
C ALA A 205 -5.17 -1.92 9.87
N ALA A 206 -4.69 -1.89 8.63
CA ALA A 206 -5.51 -1.60 7.46
C ALA A 206 -6.62 -2.62 7.21
N LYS A 207 -6.33 -3.91 7.44
CA LYS A 207 -7.33 -4.98 7.31
C LYS A 207 -8.44 -4.90 8.36
N THR A 208 -8.16 -4.31 9.52
CA THR A 208 -9.11 -4.18 10.64
C THR A 208 -9.70 -2.77 10.76
N ALA A 209 -9.15 -1.80 10.02
CA ALA A 209 -9.61 -0.43 9.97
C ALA A 209 -10.93 -0.33 9.20
N LYS A 210 -11.82 0.51 9.73
CA LYS A 210 -13.10 0.81 9.08
C LYS A 210 -12.92 2.07 8.26
N ILE A 211 -12.59 1.90 6.99
CA ILE A 211 -12.40 3.00 6.04
C ILE A 211 -13.79 3.59 5.71
N PRO A 212 -14.00 4.91 5.85
CA PRO A 212 -15.27 5.54 5.52
C PRO A 212 -15.57 5.41 4.03
N LYS A 213 -16.84 5.49 3.63
CA LYS A 213 -17.22 5.45 2.22
C LYS A 213 -16.68 6.70 1.48
N PRO A 214 -16.16 6.57 0.24
CA PRO A 214 -15.74 7.72 -0.55
C PRO A 214 -16.88 8.74 -0.71
N PRO A 215 -16.60 10.06 -0.59
CA PRO A 215 -17.62 11.10 -0.66
C PRO A 215 -18.20 11.30 -2.06
N SER A 216 -17.48 10.87 -3.11
CA SER A 216 -17.97 10.90 -4.50
C SER A 216 -17.34 9.80 -5.35
N GLN A 217 -17.98 9.45 -6.46
CA GLN A 217 -17.46 8.48 -7.42
C GLN A 217 -16.14 8.94 -8.03
N ALA A 218 -15.98 10.25 -8.28
CA ALA A 218 -14.74 10.82 -8.81
C ALA A 218 -13.55 10.66 -7.84
N VAL A 219 -13.79 10.78 -6.52
CA VAL A 219 -12.77 10.48 -5.51
C VAL A 219 -12.45 8.99 -5.50
N TYR A 220 -13.48 8.13 -5.53
CA TYR A 220 -13.30 6.68 -5.59
C TYR A 220 -12.44 6.25 -6.78
N GLU A 221 -12.75 6.70 -8.00
CA GLU A 221 -11.99 6.32 -9.20
C GLU A 221 -10.51 6.69 -9.14
N LYS A 222 -10.17 7.74 -8.38
CA LYS A 222 -8.78 8.21 -8.18
C LYS A 222 -8.06 7.51 -7.03
N ILE A 223 -8.79 7.01 -6.03
CA ILE A 223 -8.21 6.39 -4.82
C ILE A 223 -8.41 4.87 -4.75
N LYS A 224 -9.18 4.28 -5.67
CA LYS A 224 -9.50 2.84 -5.71
C LYS A 224 -8.26 1.97 -5.88
N ASP A 225 -7.21 2.49 -6.50
CA ASP A 225 -5.88 1.88 -6.62
C ASP A 225 -4.87 3.00 -6.40
N ALA A 226 -4.49 3.18 -5.14
CA ALA A 226 -3.65 4.31 -4.72
C ALA A 226 -2.54 3.86 -3.79
N LYS A 227 -1.46 4.65 -3.83
CA LYS A 227 -0.34 4.52 -2.90
C LYS A 227 -0.59 5.44 -1.72
N LEU A 228 -0.62 4.86 -0.53
CA LEU A 228 -0.68 5.59 0.72
C LEU A 228 0.69 5.58 1.37
N ASP A 229 1.19 6.78 1.60
CA ASP A 229 2.40 6.99 2.39
C ASP A 229 2.01 7.17 3.86
N PHE A 230 2.47 6.26 4.71
CA PHE A 230 2.28 6.31 6.15
C PHE A 230 3.57 6.81 6.78
N LYS A 231 3.54 8.05 7.25
CA LYS A 231 4.61 8.64 8.05
C LYS A 231 4.05 8.97 9.43
N LEU A 232 4.69 8.39 10.45
CA LEU A 232 4.34 8.59 11.87
C LEU A 232 5.40 9.42 12.58
#